data_AF-A0A1M3HIT1-F1
#
_entry.id   AF-A0A1M3HIT1-F1
#
_cell.length_a   1.000
_cell.length_b   1.000
_cell.length_c   1.000
_cell.angle_alpha   90.00
_cell.angle_beta   90.00
_cell.angle_gamma   90.00
#
_symmetry.space_group_name_H-M   'P 1'
#
loop_
_entity.id
_entity.type
_entity.pdbx_description
1 polymer ?
#
loop_
_entity_poly.entity_id
_entity_poly.type
_entity_poly.pdbx_seq_one_letter_code
_entity_poly.pdbx_strand_id
1 'polypeptide(L)' 'MLPADHRNEHWVLVWGTEIDTYKNGKVDSTELQETWKFDQNGKAILLYQFAAAPMPPMKKK' A
#
# COMPACT_ATOMS: atom_id res chain seq x y z
N MET A 1 14.70 22.17 9.11
CA MET A 1 14.20 21.12 8.20
C MET A 1 14.59 21.53 6.80
N LEU A 2 15.37 20.72 6.08
CA LEU A 2 15.76 21.03 4.70
C LEU A 2 14.57 20.85 3.75
N PRO A 3 14.48 21.63 2.66
CA PRO A 3 13.54 21.42 1.56
C PRO A 3 13.57 19.96 1.05
N ALA A 4 12.42 19.42 0.66
CA ALA A 4 12.28 18.01 0.27
C ALA A 4 13.16 17.65 -0.94
N ASP A 5 13.38 18.60 -1.82
CA ASP A 5 14.20 18.60 -3.03
C ASP A 5 15.72 18.48 -2.78
N HIS A 6 16.19 18.59 -1.53
CA HIS A 6 17.61 18.45 -1.18
C HIS A 6 17.99 17.14 -0.50
N ARG A 7 17.04 16.22 -0.29
CA ARG A 7 17.27 15.00 0.51
C ARG A 7 17.63 13.75 -0.29
N ASN A 8 17.68 13.83 -1.63
CA ASN A 8 17.96 12.71 -2.54
C ASN A 8 17.21 11.43 -2.14
N GLU A 9 15.91 11.55 -1.86
CA GLU A 9 15.09 10.42 -1.45
C GLU A 9 14.22 9.94 -2.61
N HIS A 10 14.14 8.62 -2.77
CA HIS A 10 13.35 7.98 -3.81
C HIS A 10 12.10 7.38 -3.18
N TRP A 11 10.93 7.92 -3.51
CA TRP A 11 9.64 7.49 -2.98
C TRP A 11 8.67 7.14 -4.11
N VAL A 12 7.82 6.14 -3.90
CA VAL A 12 6.68 5.84 -4.79
C VAL A 12 5.44 5.55 -3.96
N LEU A 13 4.29 5.92 -4.51
CA LEU A 13 2.99 5.58 -3.98
C LEU A 13 2.28 4.68 -5.01
N VAL A 14 1.77 3.55 -4.53
CA VAL A 14 1.08 2.55 -5.35
C VAL A 14 -0.33 2.35 -4.80
N TRP A 15 -1.31 2.24 -5.68
CA TRP A 15 -2.65 1.78 -5.37
C TRP A 15 -2.90 0.50 -6.16
N GLY A 16 -3.46 -0.51 -5.49
CA GLY A 16 -3.72 -1.78 -6.14
C GLY A 16 -4.65 -2.68 -5.33
N THR A 17 -5.06 -3.77 -5.97
CA THR A 17 -5.87 -4.81 -5.36
C THR A 17 -4.98 -6.02 -5.08
N GLU A 18 -4.90 -6.43 -3.82
CA GLU A 18 -4.35 -7.73 -3.41
C GLU A 18 -5.44 -8.80 -3.58
N ILE A 19 -5.10 -9.94 -4.19
CA ILE A 19 -6.02 -11.08 -4.38
C ILE A 19 -5.41 -12.32 -3.74
N ASP A 20 -6.04 -12.81 -2.68
CA ASP A 20 -5.61 -13.98 -1.93
C ASP A 20 -6.42 -15.22 -2.30
N THR A 21 -5.74 -16.34 -2.55
CA THR A 21 -6.37 -17.65 -2.66
C THR A 21 -5.91 -18.53 -1.50
N TYR A 22 -6.83 -18.83 -0.58
CA TYR A 22 -6.55 -19.64 0.60
C TYR A 22 -6.52 -21.14 0.26
N LYS A 23 -5.91 -21.95 1.13
CA LYS A 23 -5.78 -23.41 0.96
C LYS A 23 -7.11 -24.15 0.75
N ASN A 24 -8.22 -23.58 1.22
CA ASN A 24 -9.57 -24.12 1.07
C ASN A 24 -10.27 -23.64 -0.22
N GLY A 25 -9.58 -22.92 -1.10
CA GLY A 25 -10.15 -22.36 -2.32
C GLY A 25 -10.96 -21.08 -2.14
N LYS A 26 -11.08 -20.54 -0.91
CA LYS A 26 -11.65 -19.20 -0.71
C LYS A 26 -10.76 -18.18 -1.44
N VAL A 27 -11.40 -17.27 -2.17
CA VAL A 27 -10.75 -16.08 -2.74
C VAL A 27 -11.22 -14.86 -1.97
N ASP A 28 -10.29 -13.96 -1.66
CA ASP A 28 -10.56 -12.66 -1.02
C ASP A 28 -9.76 -11.57 -1.73
N SER A 29 -10.22 -10.33 -1.62
CA SER A 29 -9.55 -9.19 -2.27
C SER A 29 -9.52 -7.97 -1.37
N THR A 30 -8.36 -7.32 -1.30
CA THR A 30 -8.14 -6.12 -0.49
C THR A 30 -7.63 -4.99 -1.35
N GLU A 31 -8.29 -3.83 -1.31
CA GLU A 31 -7.77 -2.60 -1.90
C GLU A 31 -6.71 -2.00 -0.97
N LEU A 32 -5.52 -1.73 -1.52
CA LEU A 32 -4.36 -1.24 -0.79
C LEU A 32 -3.86 0.10 -1.34
N GLN A 33 -3.32 0.92 -0.43
CA GLN A 33 -2.37 1.97 -0.75
C GLN A 33 -1.02 1.62 -0.09
N GLU A 34 0.05 1.71 -0.87
CA GLU A 34 1.39 1.45 -0.39
C GLU A 34 2.33 2.64 -0.65
N THR A 35 3.18 2.93 0.33
CA THR A 35 4.22 3.95 0.23
C THR A 35 5.58 3.30 0.43
N TRP A 36 6.42 3.37 -0.59
CA TRP A 36 7.73 2.73 -0.60
C TRP A 36 8.84 3.77 -0.63
N LYS A 37 9.93 3.51 0.10
CA LYS A 37 11.20 4.26 0.00
C LYS A 37 12.29 3.36 -0.56
N PHE A 38 13.07 3.86 -1.51
CA PHE A 38 14.24 3.19 -2.06
C PHE A 38 15.53 3.90 -1.64
N ASP A 39 16.61 3.11 -1.49
CA ASP A 39 17.97 3.65 -1.40
C ASP A 39 18.52 4.05 -2.79
N GLN A 40 19.75 4.56 -2.83
CA GLN A 40 20.40 4.99 -4.08
C GLN A 40 20.69 3.85 -5.06
N ASN A 41 20.65 2.60 -4.61
CA ASN A 41 20.85 1.41 -5.44
C ASN A 41 19.52 0.81 -5.91
N GLY A 42 18.38 1.47 -5.60
CA GLY A 42 17.05 0.98 -5.95
C GLY A 42 16.53 -0.13 -5.03
N LYS A 43 17.14 -0.37 -3.87
CA LYS A 43 16.63 -1.35 -2.90
C LYS A 43 15.56 -0.70 -2.02
N ALA A 44 14.42 -1.38 -1.86
CA ALA A 44 13.39 -0.95 -0.92
C ALA A 44 13.91 -1.02 0.52
N ILE A 45 13.81 0.10 1.26
CA ILE A 45 14.27 0.23 2.64
C ILE A 45 13.17 0.58 3.63
N LEU A 46 12.00 0.97 3.13
CA LEU A 46 10.81 1.23 3.95
C LEU A 46 9.54 0.97 3.15
N LEU A 47 8.55 0.36 3.80
CA LEU A 47 7.20 0.14 3.28
C LEU A 47 6.17 0.52 4.35
N TYR A 48 5.22 1.36 3.97
CA TYR A 48 3.93 1.51 4.66
C TYR A 48 2.84 0.95 3.77
N GLN A 49 1.94 0.14 4.34
CA GLN A 49 0.80 -0.44 3.65
C GLN A 49 -0.47 -0.12 4.42
N PHE A 50 -1.48 0.36 3.70
CA PHE A 50 -2.77 0.74 4.25
C PHE A 50 -3.88 0.03 3.49
N ALA A 51 -4.65 -0.80 4.19
CA ALA A 51 -5.86 -1.39 3.62
C ALA A 51 -7.00 -0.37 3.61
N ALA A 52 -7.81 -0.38 2.55
CA ALA A 52 -9.04 0.38 2.50
C ALA A 52 -9.92 0.05 3.70
N ALA A 53 -10.44 1.08 4.37
CA ALA A 53 -11.36 0.88 5.49
C ALA A 53 -12.57 0.05 5.01
N PRO A 54 -13.05 -0.91 5.82
CA PRO A 54 -14.25 -1.66 5.47
C PRO A 54 -15.39 -0.67 5.25
N MET A 55 -16.15 -0.85 4.17
CA MET A 55 -17.33 -0.03 3.96
C MET A 55 -18.26 -0.16 5.19
N PRO A 56 -18.74 0.95 5.75
CA PRO A 56 -19.70 0.88 6.83
C PRO A 56 -20.92 0.06 6.38
N PRO A 57 -21.55 -0.73 7.27
CA PRO A 57 -22.67 -1.56 6.89
C PRO A 57 -23.77 -0.70 6.27
N MET A 58 -24.19 -1.03 5.04
CA MET A 58 -25.35 -0.40 4.43
C MET A 58 -26.55 -0.61 5.35
N LYS A 59 -27.15 0.49 5.82
CA LYS A 59 -28.46 0.42 6.47
C LYS A 59 -29.44 -0.18 5.47
N LYS A 60 -30.00 -1.35 5.79
CA LYS A 60 -31.13 -1.89 5.04
C LYS A 60 -32.26 -0.85 5.11
N LYS A 61 -32.78 -0.45 3.94
CA LYS A 61 -33.99 0.37 3.83
C LYS A 61 -35.21 -0.44 4.22
#